data_AF-A0A538TZ80-F1
#
_entry.id   AF-A0A538TZ80-F1
#
_cell.length_a   1.000
_cell.length_b   1.000
_cell.length_c   1.000
_cell.angle_alpha   90.00
_cell.angle_beta   90.00
_cell.angle_gamma   90.00
#
_symmetry.space_group_name_H-M   'P 1'
#
loop_
_entity.id
_entity.type
_entity.pdbx_description
1 polymer ?
#
loop_
_entity_poly.entity_id
_entity_poly.type
_entity_poly.pdbx_seq_one_letter_code
_entity_poly.pdbx_strand_id
1 'polypeptide(L)'
;MGLEVITKIQDIKGLLARGRIEPDAVFPELRRLAASDQWQTREVAATALVEIGKRHPAAVLQAARRWARDRDANVRRAASEGLRGMVKVDPEAVRPVLETLHADPELYVKKSVANVLRNASGKHPDFVLSICRQWARSSDPHTKWIVKDGLRKLKGSRPRDVAAVLGSLDRSA
;
A
#
# COMPACT_ATOMS: atom_id res chain seq x y z
N MET A 1 -33.00 -9.10 9.24
CA MET A 1 -32.19 -8.87 8.03
C MET A 1 -30.78 -9.34 8.34
N GLY A 2 -30.36 -10.50 7.82
CA GLY A 2 -28.99 -10.97 8.02
C GLY A 2 -28.03 -10.01 7.36
N LEU A 3 -27.03 -9.51 8.09
CA LEU A 3 -25.95 -8.75 7.50
C LEU A 3 -25.24 -9.68 6.51
N GLU A 4 -25.33 -9.37 5.22
CA GLU A 4 -24.64 -10.14 4.18
C GLU A 4 -23.14 -10.08 4.46
N VAL A 5 -22.55 -11.24 4.80
CA VAL A 5 -21.15 -11.31 5.24
C VAL A 5 -20.25 -11.19 4.01
N ILE A 6 -19.55 -10.06 3.87
CA ILE A 6 -18.62 -9.83 2.77
C ILE A 6 -17.30 -10.54 3.06
N THR A 7 -17.04 -11.62 2.34
CA THR A 7 -15.83 -12.47 2.50
C THR A 7 -14.99 -12.60 1.24
N LYS A 8 -15.59 -12.38 0.06
CA LYS A 8 -14.93 -12.50 -1.25
C LYS A 8 -15.40 -11.41 -2.21
N ILE A 9 -14.60 -11.14 -3.24
CA ILE A 9 -14.86 -10.04 -4.19
C ILE A 9 -16.20 -10.19 -4.93
N GLN A 10 -16.68 -11.43 -5.10
CA GLN A 10 -17.97 -11.74 -5.73
C GLN A 10 -19.16 -11.20 -4.93
N ASP A 11 -19.02 -11.07 -3.61
CA ASP A 11 -20.07 -10.55 -2.73
C ASP A 11 -20.35 -9.08 -3.02
N ILE A 12 -19.38 -8.35 -3.59
CA ILE A 12 -19.53 -6.93 -3.99
C ILE A 12 -19.50 -6.74 -5.51
N LYS A 13 -19.89 -7.76 -6.29
CA LYS A 13 -19.81 -7.71 -7.78
C LYS A 13 -20.49 -6.47 -8.39
N GLY A 14 -21.63 -6.04 -7.83
CA GLY A 14 -22.35 -4.85 -8.30
C GLY A 14 -21.59 -3.56 -8.02
N LEU A 15 -21.03 -3.43 -6.81
CA LEU A 15 -20.18 -2.30 -6.43
C LEU A 15 -18.93 -2.23 -7.30
N LEU A 16 -18.27 -3.37 -7.55
CA LEU A 16 -17.10 -3.45 -8.41
C LEU A 16 -17.43 -3.10 -9.87
N ALA A 17 -18.56 -3.55 -10.40
CA ALA A 17 -19.00 -3.22 -11.75
C ALA A 17 -19.24 -1.71 -11.91
N ARG A 18 -19.92 -1.08 -10.93
CA ARG A 18 -20.10 0.37 -10.88
C ARG A 18 -18.77 1.10 -10.79
N GLY A 19 -17.86 0.68 -9.90
CA GLY A 19 -16.55 1.31 -9.74
C GLY A 19 -15.64 1.23 -10.98
N ARG A 20 -15.90 0.27 -11.88
CA ARG A 20 -15.22 0.17 -13.17
C ARG A 20 -15.75 1.16 -14.21
N ILE A 21 -16.90 1.79 -13.97
CA ILE A 21 -17.52 2.81 -14.82
C ILE A 21 -17.31 4.19 -14.17
N GLU A 22 -17.68 4.33 -12.90
CA GLU A 22 -17.65 5.57 -12.13
C GLU A 22 -16.97 5.33 -10.77
N PRO A 23 -15.63 5.41 -10.69
CA PRO A 23 -14.88 5.02 -9.49
C PRO A 23 -15.17 5.92 -8.28
N ASP A 24 -15.33 7.22 -8.47
CA ASP A 24 -15.53 8.16 -7.37
C ASP A 24 -16.84 7.91 -6.61
N ALA A 25 -17.88 7.46 -7.31
CA ALA A 25 -19.18 7.14 -6.71
C ALA A 25 -19.15 5.94 -5.75
N VAL A 26 -18.16 5.05 -5.87
CA VAL A 26 -18.08 3.84 -5.01
C VAL A 26 -17.06 3.95 -3.88
N PHE A 27 -16.17 4.95 -3.93
CA PHE A 27 -15.13 5.11 -2.89
C PHE A 27 -15.67 5.31 -1.48
N PRO A 28 -16.76 6.06 -1.21
CA PRO A 28 -17.31 6.16 0.15
C PRO A 28 -17.70 4.79 0.73
N GLU A 29 -18.30 3.93 -0.09
CA GLU A 29 -18.70 2.58 0.31
C GLU A 29 -17.48 1.68 0.49
N LEU A 30 -16.52 1.70 -0.45
CA LEU A 30 -15.26 0.96 -0.31
C LEU A 30 -14.45 1.39 0.92
N ARG A 31 -14.49 2.68 1.29
CA ARG A 31 -13.88 3.17 2.54
C ARG A 31 -14.53 2.52 3.75
N ARG A 32 -15.87 2.41 3.78
CA ARG A 32 -16.61 1.75 4.87
C ARG A 32 -16.23 0.27 4.97
N LEU A 33 -16.08 -0.42 3.84
CA LEU A 33 -15.62 -1.81 3.81
C LEU A 33 -14.17 -1.95 4.29
N ALA A 34 -13.30 -1.01 3.92
CA ALA A 34 -11.92 -0.97 4.39
C ALA A 34 -11.83 -0.75 5.92
N ALA A 35 -12.76 -0.01 6.51
CA ALA A 35 -12.86 0.24 7.96
C ALA A 35 -13.53 -0.89 8.76
N SER A 36 -13.94 -1.99 8.11
CA SER A 36 -14.69 -3.08 8.77
C SER A 36 -13.85 -3.80 9.83
N ASP A 37 -14.49 -4.19 10.94
CA ASP A 37 -13.90 -5.08 11.94
C ASP A 37 -13.56 -6.47 11.37
N GLN A 38 -14.31 -6.90 10.35
CA GLN A 38 -14.10 -8.18 9.67
C GLN A 38 -12.93 -8.10 8.68
N TRP A 39 -11.88 -8.87 8.93
CA TRP A 39 -10.66 -8.82 8.14
C TRP A 39 -10.89 -9.20 6.67
N GLN A 40 -11.79 -10.14 6.39
CA GLN A 40 -12.13 -10.55 5.03
C GLN A 40 -12.74 -9.39 4.25
N THR A 41 -13.62 -8.61 4.87
CA THR A 41 -14.23 -7.42 4.25
C THR A 41 -13.18 -6.38 3.89
N ARG A 42 -12.15 -6.21 4.75
CA ARG A 42 -11.02 -5.31 4.45
C ARG A 42 -10.19 -5.79 3.25
N GLU A 43 -9.93 -7.09 3.15
CA GLU A 43 -9.23 -7.67 1.98
C GLU A 43 -10.04 -7.48 0.69
N VAL A 44 -11.37 -7.64 0.76
CA VAL A 44 -12.26 -7.40 -0.37
C VAL A 44 -12.20 -5.94 -0.82
N ALA A 45 -12.22 -4.98 0.11
CA ALA A 45 -12.09 -3.56 -0.20
C ALA A 45 -10.74 -3.24 -0.89
N ALA A 46 -9.64 -3.76 -0.34
CA ALA A 46 -8.31 -3.60 -0.93
C ALA A 46 -8.22 -4.22 -2.34
N THR A 47 -8.79 -5.41 -2.52
CA THR A 47 -8.85 -6.09 -3.83
C THR A 47 -9.66 -5.28 -4.83
N ALA A 48 -10.79 -4.68 -4.42
CA ALA A 48 -11.59 -3.82 -5.27
C ALA A 48 -10.81 -2.58 -5.74
N LEU A 49 -10.02 -1.94 -4.87
CA LEU A 49 -9.15 -0.83 -5.25
C LEU A 49 -8.12 -1.25 -6.31
N VAL A 50 -7.51 -2.43 -6.17
CA VAL A 50 -6.57 -2.97 -7.17
C VAL A 50 -7.29 -3.17 -8.51
N GLU A 51 -8.48 -3.77 -8.51
CA GLU A 51 -9.24 -4.05 -9.73
C GLU A 51 -9.74 -2.78 -10.44
N ILE A 52 -10.24 -1.80 -9.68
CA ILE A 52 -10.64 -0.49 -10.22
C ILE A 52 -9.43 0.24 -10.77
N GLY A 53 -8.30 0.19 -10.05
CA GLY A 53 -7.05 0.85 -10.41
C GLY A 53 -6.45 0.39 -11.75
N LYS A 54 -6.79 -0.82 -12.23
CA LYS A 54 -6.41 -1.29 -13.56
C LYS A 54 -7.03 -0.45 -14.69
N ARG A 55 -8.18 0.17 -14.45
CA ARG A 55 -8.91 1.00 -15.44
C ARG A 55 -8.84 2.49 -15.10
N HIS A 56 -8.86 2.81 -13.80
CA HIS A 56 -8.96 4.18 -13.28
C HIS A 56 -7.81 4.49 -12.31
N PRO A 57 -6.54 4.45 -12.76
CA PRO A 57 -5.40 4.62 -11.87
C PRO A 57 -5.38 5.99 -11.18
N ALA A 58 -5.70 7.06 -11.92
CA ALA A 58 -5.72 8.41 -11.36
C ALA A 58 -6.75 8.58 -10.23
N ALA A 59 -7.96 8.03 -10.39
CA ALA A 59 -9.02 8.11 -9.38
C ALA A 59 -8.62 7.36 -8.09
N VAL A 60 -8.10 6.14 -8.23
CA VAL A 60 -7.65 5.36 -7.06
C VAL A 60 -6.44 5.99 -6.38
N LEU A 61 -5.49 6.58 -7.12
CA LEU A 61 -4.38 7.35 -6.54
C LEU A 61 -4.89 8.57 -5.75
N GLN A 62 -5.88 9.28 -6.28
CA GLN A 62 -6.47 10.43 -5.60
C GLN A 62 -7.17 9.99 -4.29
N ALA A 63 -7.94 8.89 -4.33
CA ALA A 63 -8.56 8.30 -3.14
C ALA A 63 -7.51 7.82 -2.13
N ALA A 64 -6.48 7.09 -2.57
CA ALA A 64 -5.41 6.60 -1.72
C ALA A 64 -4.64 7.74 -1.04
N ARG A 65 -4.38 8.86 -1.72
CA ARG A 65 -3.77 10.05 -1.10
C ARG A 65 -4.61 10.62 0.05
N ARG A 66 -5.94 10.61 -0.07
CA ARG A 66 -6.83 11.01 1.03
C ARG A 66 -6.81 9.98 2.15
N TRP A 67 -6.96 8.70 1.81
CA TRP A 67 -7.08 7.61 2.77
C TRP A 67 -5.80 7.34 3.55
N ALA A 68 -4.63 7.67 2.98
CA ALA A 68 -3.36 7.59 3.69
C ALA A 68 -3.28 8.50 4.92
N ARG A 69 -4.15 9.50 5.03
CA ARG A 69 -4.25 10.42 6.18
C ARG A 69 -5.46 10.10 7.06
N ASP A 70 -6.14 8.98 6.82
CA ASP A 70 -7.33 8.62 7.59
C ASP A 70 -6.96 8.26 9.04
N ARG A 71 -7.88 8.56 9.96
CA ARG A 71 -7.74 8.23 11.39
C ARG A 71 -7.76 6.72 11.60
N ASP A 72 -8.49 5.99 10.76
CA ASP A 72 -8.56 4.53 10.81
C ASP A 72 -7.35 3.88 10.11
N ALA A 73 -6.58 3.09 10.87
CA ALA A 73 -5.43 2.35 10.39
C ALA A 73 -5.78 1.34 9.27
N ASN A 74 -6.97 0.76 9.31
CA ASN A 74 -7.44 -0.17 8.28
C ASN A 74 -7.67 0.55 6.95
N VAL A 75 -8.17 1.79 6.98
CA VAL A 75 -8.34 2.63 5.79
C VAL A 75 -6.98 3.07 5.23
N ARG A 76 -6.04 3.49 6.10
CA ARG A 76 -4.65 3.78 5.69
C ARG A 76 -3.98 2.55 5.06
N ARG A 77 -4.20 1.37 5.64
CA ARG A 77 -3.71 0.10 5.08
C ARG A 77 -4.31 -0.16 3.69
N ALA A 78 -5.62 0.01 3.51
CA ALA A 78 -6.26 -0.12 2.19
C ALA A 78 -5.68 0.85 1.15
N ALA A 79 -5.35 2.08 1.55
CA ALA A 79 -4.70 3.07 0.69
C ALA A 79 -3.37 2.57 0.13
N SER A 80 -2.57 1.86 0.93
CA SER A 80 -1.32 1.23 0.49
C SER A 80 -1.58 -0.06 -0.32
N GLU A 81 -2.45 -0.94 0.16
CA GLU A 81 -2.77 -2.21 -0.49
C GLU A 81 -3.24 -2.05 -1.94
N GLY A 82 -4.10 -1.06 -2.18
CA GLY A 82 -4.65 -0.76 -3.51
C GLY A 82 -3.57 -0.45 -4.57
N LEU A 83 -2.36 -0.06 -4.15
CA LEU A 83 -1.28 0.37 -5.03
C LEU A 83 -0.38 -0.77 -5.51
N ARG A 84 -0.56 -2.00 -5.02
CA ARG A 84 0.31 -3.15 -5.36
C ARG A 84 0.37 -3.45 -6.86
N GLY A 85 -0.71 -3.15 -7.60
CA GLY A 85 -0.73 -3.23 -9.07
C GLY A 85 -0.02 -2.04 -9.73
N MET A 86 -0.31 -0.84 -9.24
CA MET A 86 0.16 0.43 -9.83
C MET A 86 1.66 0.64 -9.71
N VAL A 87 2.25 0.26 -8.56
CA VAL A 87 3.69 0.40 -8.33
C VAL A 87 4.54 -0.38 -9.34
N LYS A 88 3.96 -1.41 -9.98
CA LYS A 88 4.64 -2.19 -11.02
C LYS A 88 4.62 -1.50 -12.39
N VAL A 89 3.72 -0.53 -12.59
CA VAL A 89 3.52 0.20 -13.84
C VAL A 89 4.21 1.55 -13.76
N ASP A 90 3.81 2.38 -12.79
CA ASP A 90 4.38 3.70 -12.52
C ASP A 90 4.65 3.84 -11.01
N PRO A 91 5.89 3.53 -10.57
CA PRO A 91 6.25 3.59 -9.16
C PRO A 91 6.28 5.03 -8.62
N GLU A 92 6.58 6.03 -9.45
CA GLU A 92 6.65 7.42 -9.00
C GLU A 92 5.25 7.99 -8.70
N ALA A 93 4.23 7.57 -9.47
CA ALA A 93 2.85 7.96 -9.21
C ALA A 93 2.35 7.55 -7.80
N VAL A 94 2.83 6.42 -7.26
CA VAL A 94 2.44 5.93 -5.93
C VAL A 94 3.25 6.54 -4.79
N ARG A 95 4.43 7.14 -5.09
CA ARG A 95 5.36 7.66 -4.08
C ARG A 95 4.67 8.57 -3.06
N PRO A 96 3.80 9.53 -3.41
CA PRO A 96 3.20 10.43 -2.41
C PRO A 96 2.38 9.72 -1.33
N VAL A 97 1.77 8.57 -1.66
CA VAL A 97 1.07 7.74 -0.66
C VAL A 97 2.06 7.03 0.25
N LEU A 98 3.13 6.46 -0.33
CA LEU A 98 4.19 5.79 0.43
C LEU A 98 4.89 6.75 1.40
N GLU A 99 5.23 7.97 0.95
CA GLU A 99 5.81 9.03 1.79
C GLU A 99 4.85 9.47 2.90
N THR A 100 3.54 9.40 2.69
CA THR A 100 2.57 9.71 3.77
C THR A 100 2.56 8.62 4.85
N LEU A 101 2.81 7.36 4.49
CA LEU A 101 2.67 6.20 5.38
C LEU A 101 4.02 5.65 5.91
N HIS A 102 5.15 6.27 5.54
CA HIS A 102 6.47 5.70 5.78
C HIS A 102 6.87 5.59 7.25
N ALA A 103 6.20 6.32 8.14
CA ALA A 103 6.42 6.32 9.58
C ALA A 103 5.17 5.88 10.37
N ASP A 104 4.22 5.20 9.72
CA ASP A 104 2.97 4.80 10.38
C ASP A 104 3.24 3.90 11.60
N PRO A 105 2.66 4.20 12.78
CA PRO A 105 2.89 3.39 13.97
C PRO A 105 2.29 1.98 13.84
N GLU A 106 1.25 1.80 13.05
CA GLU A 106 0.49 0.57 12.97
C GLU A 106 1.21 -0.50 12.15
N LEU A 107 1.47 -1.65 12.78
CA LEU A 107 2.18 -2.76 12.14
C LEU A 107 1.47 -3.24 10.87
N TYR A 108 0.14 -3.19 10.85
CA TYR A 108 -0.64 -3.62 9.70
C TYR A 108 -0.43 -2.71 8.48
N VAL A 109 -0.34 -1.39 8.70
CA VAL A 109 -0.03 -0.40 7.67
C VAL A 109 1.41 -0.59 7.19
N LYS A 110 2.37 -0.68 8.12
CA LYS A 110 3.79 -0.88 7.78
C LYS A 110 4.03 -2.11 6.91
N LYS A 111 3.42 -3.25 7.26
CA LYS A 111 3.47 -4.49 6.45
C LYS A 111 2.96 -4.26 5.04
N SER A 112 1.91 -3.45 4.88
CA SER A 112 1.36 -3.10 3.57
C SER A 112 2.34 -2.27 2.75
N VAL A 113 2.88 -1.19 3.32
CA VAL A 113 3.86 -0.29 2.66
C VAL A 113 5.08 -1.09 2.20
N ALA A 114 5.66 -1.89 3.10
CA ALA A 114 6.79 -2.76 2.78
C ALA A 114 6.44 -3.77 1.66
N ASN A 115 5.19 -4.23 1.59
CA ASN A 115 4.76 -5.10 0.53
C ASN A 115 4.60 -4.40 -0.82
N VAL A 116 4.17 -3.14 -0.85
CA VAL A 116 4.18 -2.33 -2.09
C VAL A 116 5.62 -2.19 -2.60
N LEU A 117 6.59 -1.91 -1.73
CA LEU A 117 8.01 -1.88 -2.10
C LEU A 117 8.50 -3.22 -2.67
N ARG A 118 8.16 -4.35 -2.03
CA ARG A 118 8.50 -5.69 -2.56
C ARG A 118 7.85 -6.02 -3.89
N ASN A 119 6.64 -5.50 -4.17
CA ASN A 119 6.00 -5.65 -5.47
C ASN A 119 6.76 -4.89 -6.56
N ALA A 120 7.31 -3.72 -6.23
CA ALA A 120 8.11 -2.92 -7.13
C ALA A 120 9.47 -3.57 -7.43
N SER A 121 10.09 -4.25 -6.46
CA SER A 121 11.47 -4.76 -6.54
C SER A 121 11.81 -5.58 -7.79
N GLY A 122 10.84 -6.26 -8.40
CA GLY A 122 11.07 -7.08 -9.59
C GLY A 122 11.21 -6.29 -10.89
N LYS A 123 10.56 -5.12 -10.98
CA LYS A 123 10.57 -4.27 -12.19
C LYS A 123 11.30 -2.95 -11.98
N HIS A 124 11.26 -2.42 -10.76
CA HIS A 124 11.74 -1.10 -10.38
C HIS A 124 12.67 -1.19 -9.14
N PRO A 125 13.78 -1.96 -9.20
CA PRO A 125 14.68 -2.11 -8.06
C PRO A 125 15.30 -0.79 -7.62
N ASP A 126 15.64 0.10 -8.57
CA ASP A 126 16.31 1.36 -8.27
C ASP A 126 15.37 2.37 -7.58
N PHE A 127 14.06 2.34 -7.91
CA PHE A 127 13.03 3.08 -7.17
C PHE A 127 12.99 2.65 -5.69
N VAL A 128 12.96 1.33 -5.44
CA VAL A 128 12.93 0.79 -4.07
C VAL A 128 14.19 1.16 -3.31
N LEU A 129 15.37 1.03 -3.92
CA LEU A 129 16.64 1.40 -3.31
C LEU A 129 16.70 2.90 -3.02
N SER A 130 16.22 3.74 -3.93
CA SER A 130 16.18 5.20 -3.75
C SER A 130 15.35 5.59 -2.54
N ILE A 131 14.09 5.11 -2.46
CA ILE A 131 13.21 5.35 -1.31
C ILE A 131 13.85 4.83 -0.01
N CYS A 132 14.33 3.58 -0.01
CA CYS A 132 14.90 2.98 1.19
C CYS A 132 16.18 3.70 1.65
N ARG A 133 17.02 4.21 0.74
CA ARG A 133 18.19 5.04 1.08
C ARG A 133 17.78 6.35 1.73
N GLN A 134 16.73 6.99 1.20
CA GLN A 134 16.18 8.21 1.78
C GLN A 134 15.63 7.95 3.19
N TRP A 135 14.77 6.95 3.33
CA TRP A 135 14.13 6.58 4.58
C TRP A 135 15.11 6.03 5.63
N ALA A 136 16.23 5.44 5.22
CA ALA A 136 17.25 4.96 6.14
C ALA A 136 17.93 6.08 6.95
N ARG A 137 17.78 7.34 6.53
CA ARG A 137 18.25 8.52 7.28
C ARG A 137 17.31 8.93 8.42
N SER A 138 16.10 8.36 8.47
CA SER A 138 15.15 8.63 9.54
C SER A 138 15.56 7.94 10.84
N SER A 139 15.46 8.65 11.96
CA SER A 139 15.60 8.07 13.31
C SER A 139 14.37 7.27 13.73
N ASP A 140 13.24 7.45 13.03
CA ASP A 140 11.96 6.84 13.37
C ASP A 140 12.00 5.29 13.24
N PRO A 141 11.67 4.53 14.30
CA PRO A 141 11.76 3.07 14.30
C PRO A 141 10.76 2.41 13.35
N HIS A 142 9.62 3.05 13.06
CA HIS A 142 8.61 2.55 12.14
C HIS A 142 9.10 2.60 10.69
N THR A 143 9.77 3.70 10.34
CA THR A 143 10.46 3.88 9.07
C THR A 143 11.56 2.84 8.89
N LYS A 144 12.44 2.67 9.90
CA LYS A 144 13.52 1.67 9.86
C LYS A 144 12.97 0.25 9.69
N TRP A 145 11.84 -0.07 10.33
CA TRP A 145 11.16 -1.36 10.16
C TRP A 145 10.71 -1.57 8.70
N ILE A 146 10.07 -0.56 8.08
CA ILE A 146 9.61 -0.64 6.69
C ILE A 146 10.80 -0.84 5.73
N VAL A 147 11.91 -0.12 5.93
CA VAL A 147 13.12 -0.27 5.11
C VAL A 147 13.64 -1.71 5.16
N LYS A 148 13.76 -2.29 6.37
CA LYS A 148 14.24 -3.67 6.55
C LYS A 148 13.35 -4.69 5.84
N ASP A 149 12.03 -4.56 5.98
CA ASP A 149 11.06 -5.50 5.40
C ASP A 149 10.87 -5.32 3.88
N GLY A 150 10.87 -4.07 3.41
CA GLY A 150 10.71 -3.71 2.00
C GLY A 150 11.86 -4.19 1.12
N LEU A 151 13.09 -4.18 1.63
CA LEU A 151 14.29 -4.62 0.89
C LEU A 151 14.44 -6.15 0.80
N ARG A 152 13.61 -6.94 1.51
CA ARG A 152 13.80 -8.39 1.63
C ARG A 152 13.90 -9.11 0.29
N LYS A 153 13.11 -8.69 -0.72
CA LYS A 153 13.11 -9.30 -2.05
C LYS A 153 14.35 -8.94 -2.89
N LEU A 154 14.99 -7.79 -2.61
CA LEU A 154 16.21 -7.35 -3.30
C LEU A 154 17.48 -8.02 -2.77
N LYS A 155 17.43 -8.73 -1.63
CA LYS A 155 18.61 -9.40 -1.07
C LYS A 155 19.26 -10.40 -2.05
N GLY A 156 18.47 -11.07 -2.88
CA GLY A 156 18.99 -12.03 -3.86
C GLY A 156 19.57 -11.36 -5.11
N SER A 157 18.97 -10.28 -5.60
CA SER A 157 19.36 -9.66 -6.88
C SER A 157 20.28 -8.44 -6.75
N ARG A 158 20.27 -7.75 -5.61
CA ARG A 158 21.05 -6.54 -5.32
C ARG A 158 21.68 -6.58 -3.90
N PRO A 159 22.40 -7.66 -3.51
CA PRO A 159 22.88 -7.85 -2.14
C PRO A 159 23.76 -6.71 -1.62
N ARG A 160 24.67 -6.18 -2.45
CA ARG A 160 25.58 -5.08 -2.08
C ARG A 160 24.82 -3.77 -1.81
N ASP A 161 23.87 -3.41 -2.67
CA ASP A 161 23.03 -2.23 -2.47
C ASP A 161 22.22 -2.34 -1.18
N VAL A 162 21.59 -3.50 -0.95
CA VAL A 162 20.81 -3.76 0.27
C VAL A 162 21.68 -3.65 1.51
N ALA A 163 22.87 -4.26 1.52
CA ALA A 163 23.81 -4.16 2.63
C ALA A 163 24.20 -2.71 2.95
N ALA A 164 24.45 -1.89 1.92
CA ALA A 164 24.77 -0.47 2.09
C ALA A 164 23.62 0.32 2.73
N VAL A 165 22.37 0.06 2.34
CA VAL A 165 21.20 0.70 2.96
C VAL A 165 21.04 0.26 4.41
N LEU A 166 21.10 -1.06 4.66
CA LEU A 166 20.91 -1.60 6.01
C LEU A 166 21.99 -1.11 6.98
N GLY A 167 23.26 -1.07 6.57
CA GLY A 167 24.34 -0.51 7.40
C GLY A 167 24.19 0.98 7.70
N SER A 168 23.37 1.72 6.95
CA SER A 168 23.06 3.14 7.24
C SER A 168 21.99 3.28 8.34
N LEU A 169 21.14 2.27 8.54
CA LEU A 169 20.14 2.27 9.62
C LEU A 169 20.79 2.21 11.00
N ASP A 170 21.89 1.44 11.10
CA ASP A 170 22.61 1.18 12.34
C ASP A 170 23.44 2.39 12.79
N ARG A 171 23.82 3.27 11.85
CA ARG A 171 24.54 4.54 12.13
C ARG A 171 23.62 5.70 12.52
N SER A 172 22.32 5.57 12.28
CA SER A 172 21.31 6.61 12.53
C SER A 172 20.55 6.35 13.83
N ALA A 173 21.08 5.51 14.71
CA ALA A 173 20.50 5.07 15.97
C ALA A 173 21.21 5.72 17.16
#